data_AF-A0A2E8HG77-F1
#
_entry.id   AF-A0A2E8HG77-F1
#
_cell.length_a   1.000
_cell.length_b   1.000
_cell.length_c   1.000
_cell.angle_alpha   90.00
_cell.angle_beta   90.00
_cell.angle_gamma   90.00
#
_symmetry.space_group_name_H-M   'P 1'
#
loop_
_entity.id
_entity.type
_entity.pdbx_description
1 polymer ?
#
loop_
_entity_poly.entity_id
_entity_poly.type
_entity_poly.pdbx_seq_one_letter_code
_entity_poly.pdbx_strand_id
1 'polypeptide(L)'
;MLLGLVSATHGHIGGKSFAVYELPDEGLEEVDLHDGSIGEWEALLGAPSLRARPDWVDSAGHYVTAITEVPYGVVDGDWRVWLAWNRSTSRVYFAMERRDDVHIGSDAGEGIQDAWQGDSISLMIDGDHSGGEYAFSPHIDSGVCCESDEEYKLANNSQAQQYWAIAEPPRVGYLGAGAEWVNRPPYSEAGGMVAGNTSVLEFYVTVFDSLVWDSPDRSVRSVFSAGMVIGFELEVLDYDEPVESPLVLQIAKQANPWRFAERFVDGVLLPSGTPQTVVVDSTWGGLKAGFRP
;
A
#
# COMPACT_ATOMS: atom_id res chain seq x y z
N MET A 1 -4.98 -21.26 -37.46
CA MET A 1 -4.66 -21.64 -36.07
C MET A 1 -3.46 -20.81 -35.66
N LEU A 2 -3.70 -19.58 -35.18
CA LEU A 2 -2.66 -18.70 -34.65
C LEU A 2 -2.43 -19.11 -33.19
N LEU A 3 -1.24 -19.60 -32.86
CA LEU A 3 -0.79 -19.66 -31.47
C LEU A 3 -0.40 -18.24 -31.05
N GLY A 4 -1.21 -17.62 -30.19
CA GLY A 4 -0.82 -16.40 -29.50
C GLY A 4 0.22 -16.71 -28.45
N LEU A 5 1.41 -16.11 -28.58
CA LEU A 5 2.42 -16.01 -27.54
C LEU A 5 1.81 -15.20 -26.38
N VAL A 6 1.54 -15.86 -25.26
CA VAL A 6 1.29 -15.16 -24.00
C VAL A 6 2.66 -14.77 -23.47
N SER A 7 2.98 -13.47 -23.53
CA SER A 7 4.15 -12.94 -22.81
C SER A 7 4.01 -13.31 -21.34
N ALA A 8 5.06 -13.91 -20.78
CA ALA A 8 5.19 -14.02 -19.33
C ALA A 8 5.45 -12.61 -18.79
N THR A 9 4.43 -12.00 -18.19
CA THR A 9 4.60 -10.80 -17.37
C THR A 9 5.53 -11.16 -16.21
N HIS A 10 6.75 -10.64 -16.26
CA HIS A 10 7.69 -10.69 -15.14
C HIS A 10 7.39 -9.48 -14.26
N GLY A 11 6.26 -9.52 -13.54
CA GLY A 11 5.79 -8.39 -12.73
C GLY A 11 6.67 -8.18 -11.51
N HIS A 12 6.69 -9.11 -10.55
CA HIS A 12 7.38 -8.93 -9.26
C HIS A 12 8.26 -10.12 -8.87
N ILE A 13 9.06 -9.94 -7.80
CA ILE A 13 9.81 -11.04 -7.18
C ILE A 13 8.81 -12.05 -6.59
N GLY A 14 8.60 -13.14 -7.31
CA GLY A 14 7.77 -14.25 -6.84
C GLY A 14 8.29 -14.78 -5.50
N GLY A 15 7.43 -14.77 -4.48
CA GLY A 15 7.78 -15.32 -3.16
C GLY A 15 6.73 -15.13 -2.07
N LYS A 16 5.96 -14.02 -2.08
CA LYS A 16 4.87 -13.76 -1.12
C LYS A 16 3.69 -13.11 -1.79
N SER A 17 2.51 -13.68 -1.55
CA SER A 17 1.23 -13.20 -2.05
C SER A 17 0.29 -12.94 -0.87
N PHE A 18 -0.36 -11.79 -0.88
CA PHE A 18 -1.26 -11.34 0.18
C PHE A 18 -2.67 -11.20 -0.36
N ALA A 19 -3.65 -11.55 0.46
CA ALA A 19 -5.06 -11.41 0.10
C ALA A 19 -5.51 -9.96 0.28
N VAL A 20 -6.15 -9.42 -0.75
CA VAL A 20 -6.85 -8.13 -0.71
C VAL A 20 -8.31 -8.44 -1.03
N TYR A 21 -9.22 -8.19 -0.09
CA TYR A 21 -10.60 -8.67 -0.20
C TYR A 21 -11.51 -7.61 -0.85
N GLU A 22 -12.49 -8.05 -1.63
CA GLU A 22 -13.46 -7.12 -2.22
C GLU A 22 -14.35 -6.55 -1.12
N LEU A 23 -14.36 -5.23 -1.00
CA LEU A 23 -15.35 -4.47 -0.26
C LEU A 23 -16.45 -4.08 -1.25
N PRO A 24 -17.62 -4.76 -1.24
CA PRO A 24 -18.71 -4.46 -2.16
C PRO A 24 -19.26 -3.06 -1.90
N ASP A 25 -19.98 -2.49 -2.88
CA ASP A 25 -20.53 -1.12 -2.79
C ASP A 25 -21.43 -0.94 -1.56
N GLU A 26 -22.18 -1.98 -1.18
CA GLU A 26 -23.01 -2.01 0.02
C GLU A 26 -22.18 -1.83 1.30
N GLY A 27 -20.99 -2.44 1.35
CA GLY A 27 -20.07 -2.30 2.49
C GLY A 27 -19.37 -0.94 2.53
N LEU A 28 -19.29 -0.20 1.41
CA LEU A 28 -18.73 1.16 1.42
C LEU A 28 -19.60 2.15 2.20
N GLU A 29 -20.90 1.93 2.25
CA GLU A 29 -21.83 2.77 3.03
C GLU A 29 -21.68 2.55 4.54
N GLU A 30 -21.09 1.41 4.93
CA GLU A 30 -20.86 1.03 6.33
C GLU A 30 -19.49 1.48 6.85
N VAL A 31 -18.57 1.95 6.00
CA VAL A 31 -17.22 2.37 6.42
C VAL A 31 -17.22 3.86 6.76
N ASP A 32 -16.97 4.20 8.02
CA ASP A 32 -16.71 5.56 8.50
C ASP A 32 -15.23 5.72 8.90
N LEU A 33 -14.43 6.28 7.99
CA LEU A 33 -12.99 6.51 8.23
C LEU A 33 -12.70 7.39 9.45
N HIS A 34 -13.69 8.16 9.93
CA HIS A 34 -13.50 9.22 10.92
C HIS A 34 -13.94 8.83 12.33
N ASP A 35 -14.38 7.59 12.55
CA ASP A 35 -14.79 7.09 13.86
C ASP A 35 -13.60 6.64 14.73
N GLY A 36 -12.45 6.40 14.09
CA GLY A 36 -11.21 5.91 14.69
C GLY A 36 -11.35 4.51 15.27
N SER A 37 -12.08 3.62 14.60
CA SER A 37 -12.34 2.26 15.02
C SER A 37 -12.16 1.26 13.88
N ILE A 38 -11.65 0.06 14.19
CA ILE A 38 -11.49 -1.02 13.21
C ILE A 38 -12.72 -1.94 13.11
N GLY A 39 -13.80 -1.62 13.83
CA GLY A 39 -14.91 -2.55 14.06
C GLY A 39 -15.65 -2.93 12.77
N GLU A 40 -15.82 -1.97 11.86
CA GLU A 40 -16.49 -2.15 10.57
C GLU A 40 -15.65 -3.05 9.66
N TRP A 41 -14.32 -2.86 9.63
CA TRP A 41 -13.40 -3.72 8.90
C TRP A 41 -13.42 -5.17 9.39
N GLU A 42 -13.47 -5.38 10.71
CA GLU A 42 -13.62 -6.71 11.30
C GLU A 42 -14.96 -7.36 10.93
N ALA A 43 -16.04 -6.58 10.93
CA ALA A 43 -17.37 -7.07 10.59
C ALA A 43 -17.50 -7.45 9.10
N LEU A 44 -16.94 -6.61 8.21
CA LEU A 44 -17.07 -6.75 6.76
C LEU A 44 -16.07 -7.76 6.17
N LEU A 45 -14.83 -7.76 6.67
CA LEU A 45 -13.72 -8.52 6.07
C LEU A 45 -13.20 -9.66 6.97
N GLY A 46 -13.56 -9.67 8.25
CA GLY A 46 -13.09 -10.68 9.20
C GLY A 46 -11.71 -10.35 9.78
N ALA A 47 -10.81 -11.34 9.81
CA ALA A 47 -9.49 -11.14 10.41
C ALA A 47 -8.63 -10.18 9.55
N PRO A 48 -7.57 -9.57 10.11
CA PRO A 48 -6.71 -8.68 9.34
C PRO A 48 -5.99 -9.42 8.21
N SER A 49 -5.80 -8.75 7.08
CA SER A 49 -5.02 -9.20 5.93
C SER A 49 -3.55 -9.39 6.29
N LEU A 50 -3.01 -8.54 7.17
CA LEU A 50 -1.62 -8.55 7.62
C LEU A 50 -1.52 -8.30 9.12
N ARG A 51 -0.44 -8.79 9.72
CA ARG A 51 -0.12 -8.59 11.14
C ARG A 51 1.38 -8.38 11.32
N ALA A 52 1.79 -7.63 12.34
CA ALA A 52 3.21 -7.49 12.70
C ALA A 52 3.94 -8.85 12.72
N ARG A 53 3.31 -9.85 13.35
CA ARG A 53 3.67 -11.28 13.24
C ARG A 53 2.63 -12.04 12.39
N PRO A 54 3.04 -12.75 11.31
CA PRO A 54 4.42 -13.08 10.93
C PRO A 54 5.02 -12.19 9.83
N ASP A 55 4.34 -11.13 9.40
CA ASP A 55 4.66 -10.50 8.11
C ASP A 55 5.97 -9.68 8.19
N TRP A 56 6.17 -8.96 9.29
CA TRP A 56 7.38 -8.16 9.53
C TRP A 56 8.35 -8.79 10.53
N VAL A 57 7.90 -9.74 11.34
CA VAL A 57 8.72 -10.37 12.39
C VAL A 57 9.10 -11.81 12.01
N ASP A 58 10.36 -12.16 12.19
CA ASP A 58 10.88 -13.49 11.90
C ASP A 58 10.53 -14.55 12.98
N SER A 59 10.88 -15.80 12.71
CA SER A 59 10.64 -16.91 13.65
C SER A 59 11.47 -16.82 14.94
N ALA A 60 12.52 -16.02 14.96
CA ALA A 60 13.34 -15.78 16.14
C ALA A 60 12.76 -14.65 17.03
N GLY A 61 11.73 -13.95 16.56
CA GLY A 61 11.07 -12.88 17.29
C GLY A 61 11.74 -11.53 17.12
N HIS A 62 12.35 -11.25 15.96
CA HIS A 62 12.92 -9.94 15.63
C HIS A 62 12.18 -9.34 14.44
N TYR A 63 12.04 -8.01 14.43
CA TYR A 63 11.67 -7.29 13.24
C TYR A 63 12.72 -7.51 12.15
N VAL A 64 12.25 -7.75 10.93
CA VAL A 64 13.13 -7.91 9.77
C VAL A 64 13.35 -6.55 9.13
N THR A 65 14.44 -5.90 9.54
CA THR A 65 14.92 -4.65 8.92
C THR A 65 16.09 -4.94 7.99
N ALA A 66 16.45 -3.99 7.13
CA ALA A 66 17.62 -4.12 6.25
C ALA A 66 18.97 -3.91 6.98
N ILE A 67 18.98 -3.40 8.22
CA ILE A 67 20.16 -2.77 8.83
C ILE A 67 20.47 -3.33 10.24
N THR A 68 19.44 -3.69 11.01
CA THR A 68 19.57 -4.08 12.43
C THR A 68 18.58 -5.19 12.83
N GLU A 69 19.02 -6.08 13.72
CA GLU A 69 18.13 -7.02 14.41
C GLU A 69 17.51 -6.29 15.62
N VAL A 70 16.21 -6.00 15.54
CA VAL A 70 15.45 -5.35 16.63
C VAL A 70 14.49 -6.38 17.20
N PRO A 71 14.57 -6.75 18.50
CA PRO A 71 13.62 -7.66 19.11
C PRO A 71 12.19 -7.13 18.99
N TYR A 72 11.24 -7.99 18.65
CA TYR A 72 9.83 -7.61 18.64
C TYR A 72 9.33 -7.38 20.06
N GLY A 73 8.67 -6.25 20.27
CA GLY A 73 7.90 -5.91 21.45
C GLY A 73 6.58 -5.28 21.05
N VAL A 74 5.51 -5.54 21.81
CA VAL A 74 4.21 -4.89 21.57
C VAL A 74 4.27 -3.38 21.84
N VAL A 75 5.25 -2.97 22.64
CA VAL A 75 5.52 -1.56 22.94
C VAL A 75 6.25 -0.92 21.76
N ASP A 76 7.25 -1.59 21.18
CA ASP A 76 7.98 -1.16 19.98
C ASP A 76 7.20 -1.44 18.67
N GLY A 77 5.86 -1.39 18.71
CA GLY A 77 5.00 -1.57 17.54
C GLY A 77 4.34 -2.95 17.32
N ASP A 78 3.03 -3.06 17.56
CA ASP A 78 2.20 -4.19 17.12
C ASP A 78 1.01 -3.70 16.30
N TRP A 79 0.69 -4.35 15.18
CA TRP A 79 -0.38 -3.88 14.31
C TRP A 79 -1.16 -4.99 13.62
N ARG A 80 -2.38 -4.59 13.24
CA ARG A 80 -3.34 -5.36 12.46
C ARG A 80 -3.77 -4.50 11.29
N VAL A 81 -3.65 -5.03 10.07
CA VAL A 81 -3.97 -4.28 8.84
C VAL A 81 -5.02 -5.03 8.03
N TRP A 82 -6.04 -4.31 7.58
CA TRP A 82 -7.02 -4.77 6.62
C TRP A 82 -6.77 -4.10 5.28
N LEU A 83 -6.72 -4.91 4.22
CA LEU A 83 -6.58 -4.45 2.84
C LEU A 83 -7.83 -4.87 2.07
N ALA A 84 -8.45 -3.89 1.41
CA ALA A 84 -9.62 -4.15 0.58
C ALA A 84 -9.54 -3.45 -0.77
N TRP A 85 -10.29 -3.96 -1.74
CA TRP A 85 -10.46 -3.33 -3.05
C TRP A 85 -11.93 -3.15 -3.37
N ASN A 86 -12.29 -2.12 -4.12
CA ASN A 86 -13.64 -1.94 -4.62
C ASN A 86 -13.66 -1.83 -6.15
N ARG A 87 -14.56 -2.61 -6.77
CA ARG A 87 -14.71 -2.71 -8.21
C ARG A 87 -15.22 -1.43 -8.87
N SER A 88 -16.23 -0.81 -8.27
CA SER A 88 -16.96 0.32 -8.86
C SER A 88 -16.15 1.62 -8.81
N THR A 89 -15.27 1.77 -7.81
CA THR A 89 -14.50 3.00 -7.60
C THR A 89 -13.04 2.92 -8.05
N SER A 90 -12.51 1.73 -8.38
CA SER A 90 -11.08 1.50 -8.64
C SER A 90 -10.20 1.91 -7.45
N ARG A 91 -10.69 1.66 -6.23
CA ARG A 91 -9.98 2.05 -5.00
C ARG A 91 -9.43 0.85 -4.27
N VAL A 92 -8.29 1.06 -3.65
CA VAL A 92 -7.79 0.23 -2.56
C VAL A 92 -8.02 0.97 -1.25
N TYR A 93 -8.49 0.22 -0.26
CA TYR A 93 -8.72 0.69 1.09
C TYR A 93 -7.72 0.03 2.04
N PHE A 94 -7.31 0.80 3.03
CA PHE A 94 -6.38 0.42 4.07
C PHE A 94 -6.96 0.82 5.40
N ALA A 95 -6.92 -0.08 6.36
CA ALA A 95 -7.18 0.22 7.77
C ALA A 95 -6.13 -0.45 8.64
N MET A 96 -5.63 0.26 9.63
CA MET A 96 -4.64 -0.24 10.57
C MET A 96 -5.01 0.18 11.97
N GLU A 97 -4.98 -0.78 12.90
CA GLU A 97 -4.83 -0.49 14.32
C GLU A 97 -3.38 -0.81 14.70
N ARG A 98 -2.68 0.19 15.24
CA ARG A 98 -1.33 0.10 15.79
C ARG A 98 -1.38 0.26 17.30
N ARG A 99 -0.57 -0.53 18.00
CA ARG A 99 -0.22 -0.35 19.40
C ARG A 99 1.25 -0.01 19.50
N ASP A 100 1.52 1.02 20.26
CA ASP A 100 2.84 1.60 20.41
C ASP A 100 2.96 2.31 21.75
N ASP A 101 4.10 2.23 22.42
CA ASP A 101 4.28 2.97 23.67
C ASP A 101 4.53 4.46 23.45
N VAL A 102 5.04 4.85 22.28
CA VAL A 102 5.17 6.25 21.87
C VAL A 102 4.46 6.47 20.54
N HIS A 103 3.73 7.59 20.45
CA HIS A 103 3.25 8.08 19.15
C HIS A 103 3.90 9.41 18.83
N ILE A 104 4.60 9.48 17.70
CA ILE A 104 5.16 10.72 17.16
C ILE A 104 4.35 11.13 15.94
N GLY A 105 3.47 12.12 16.11
CA GLY A 105 2.74 12.73 14.99
C GLY A 105 3.69 13.41 13.99
N SER A 106 3.21 13.65 12.78
CA SER A 106 3.96 14.37 11.75
C SER A 106 3.40 15.77 11.54
N ASP A 107 4.27 16.76 11.41
CA ASP A 107 3.92 18.14 11.04
C ASP A 107 3.63 18.29 9.53
N ALA A 108 3.51 17.19 8.79
CA ALA A 108 3.24 17.20 7.37
C ALA A 108 1.93 17.95 7.06
N GLY A 109 2.07 19.06 6.34
CA GLY A 109 0.95 19.83 5.80
C GLY A 109 0.26 19.11 4.62
N GLU A 110 -0.52 19.86 3.84
CA GLU A 110 -1.27 19.30 2.69
C GLU A 110 -0.39 18.56 1.66
N GLY A 111 0.89 18.91 1.56
CA GLY A 111 1.81 18.29 0.61
C GLY A 111 2.36 16.90 1.01
N ILE A 112 2.09 16.43 2.24
CA ILE A 112 2.48 15.12 2.80
C ILE A 112 3.99 14.75 2.75
N GLN A 113 4.85 15.55 2.11
CA GLN A 113 6.24 15.20 1.83
C GLN A 113 7.11 14.99 3.07
N ASP A 114 6.67 15.52 4.23
CA ASP A 114 7.36 15.41 5.51
C ASP A 114 6.73 14.34 6.43
N ALA A 115 5.79 13.54 5.91
CA ALA A 115 5.13 12.48 6.68
C ALA A 115 6.11 11.48 7.30
N TRP A 116 7.21 11.21 6.59
CA TRP A 116 8.28 10.33 7.04
C TRP A 116 9.00 10.79 8.32
N GLN A 117 8.78 12.02 8.79
CA GLN A 117 9.41 12.55 10.02
C GLN A 117 8.67 12.16 11.30
N GLY A 118 7.61 11.38 11.19
CA GLY A 118 6.90 10.80 12.32
C GLY A 118 6.34 9.42 11.96
N ASP A 119 5.52 8.91 12.87
CA ASP A 119 4.79 7.66 12.71
C ASP A 119 3.89 7.72 11.48
N SER A 120 4.23 6.88 10.50
CA SER A 120 3.63 6.98 9.18
C SER A 120 3.66 5.64 8.45
N ILE A 121 2.81 5.55 7.44
CA ILE A 121 2.75 4.43 6.50
C ILE A 121 3.03 4.97 5.11
N SER A 122 3.89 4.30 4.35
CA SER A 122 3.96 4.48 2.90
C SER A 122 3.31 3.29 2.21
N LEU A 123 2.24 3.53 1.47
CA LEU A 123 1.65 2.60 0.50
C LEU A 123 2.22 2.93 -0.88
N MET A 124 2.99 2.00 -1.44
CA MET A 124 3.33 2.03 -2.86
C MET A 124 2.46 1.02 -3.59
N ILE A 125 1.92 1.38 -4.75
CA ILE A 125 0.93 0.54 -5.44
C ILE A 125 1.07 0.61 -6.97
N ASP A 126 0.96 -0.55 -7.60
CA ASP A 126 0.99 -0.79 -9.05
C ASP A 126 -0.26 -1.61 -9.42
N GLY A 127 -1.25 -0.93 -10.00
CA GLY A 127 -2.58 -1.50 -10.22
C GLY A 127 -2.67 -2.53 -11.34
N ASP A 128 -1.79 -2.46 -12.34
CA ASP A 128 -1.74 -3.39 -13.47
C ASP A 128 -0.59 -4.40 -13.36
N HIS A 129 0.21 -4.34 -12.27
CA HIS A 129 1.30 -5.27 -11.98
C HIS A 129 2.38 -5.24 -13.07
N SER A 130 2.60 -4.07 -13.66
CA SER A 130 3.52 -3.86 -14.77
C SER A 130 4.99 -3.83 -14.34
N GLY A 131 5.27 -3.52 -13.06
CA GLY A 131 6.60 -3.48 -12.48
C GLY A 131 7.47 -2.32 -12.99
N GLY A 132 8.79 -2.46 -12.96
CA GLY A 132 9.73 -1.46 -13.50
C GLY A 132 9.98 -0.24 -12.62
N GLU A 133 10.76 0.72 -13.14
CA GLU A 133 11.05 2.00 -12.46
C GLU A 133 9.87 2.96 -12.61
N TYR A 134 9.34 3.48 -11.49
CA TYR A 134 8.17 4.36 -11.50
C TYR A 134 8.42 5.72 -10.84
N ALA A 135 9.36 5.81 -9.89
CA ALA A 135 9.76 7.08 -9.28
C ALA A 135 11.18 7.44 -9.71
N PHE A 136 11.31 8.56 -10.39
CA PHE A 136 12.57 9.08 -10.89
C PHE A 136 13.12 10.13 -9.92
N SER A 137 14.42 10.06 -9.63
CA SER A 137 15.10 11.13 -8.90
C SER A 137 15.95 11.93 -9.89
N PRO A 138 15.75 13.25 -10.04
CA PRO A 138 16.50 14.06 -11.00
C PRO A 138 18.01 14.11 -10.70
N HIS A 139 18.45 13.62 -9.53
CA HIS A 139 19.86 13.54 -9.14
C HIS A 139 20.46 12.14 -9.28
N ILE A 140 19.67 11.14 -9.66
CA ILE A 140 20.14 9.78 -9.92
C ILE A 140 19.93 9.51 -11.40
N ASP A 141 21.00 9.58 -12.19
CA ASP A 141 20.98 9.29 -13.62
C ASP A 141 20.54 7.84 -13.85
N SER A 142 19.26 7.65 -14.16
CA SER A 142 18.69 6.34 -14.48
C SER A 142 18.83 6.00 -15.96
N GLY A 143 19.11 6.99 -16.81
CA GLY A 143 19.10 6.86 -18.27
C GLY A 143 17.72 6.51 -18.88
N VAL A 144 16.65 6.43 -18.08
CA VAL A 144 15.31 5.97 -18.50
C VAL A 144 14.31 7.13 -18.65
N CYS A 145 14.54 8.25 -17.96
CA CYS A 145 13.78 9.51 -18.05
C CYS A 145 14.61 10.57 -17.28
N CYS A 146 14.50 11.88 -17.49
CA CYS A 146 13.63 12.65 -18.37
C CYS A 146 14.45 13.82 -18.93
N GLU A 147 14.19 14.25 -20.16
CA GLU A 147 14.92 15.36 -20.79
C GLU A 147 14.36 16.74 -20.39
N SER A 148 13.19 16.78 -19.73
CA SER A 148 12.54 18.01 -19.28
C SER A 148 11.71 17.83 -18.00
N ASP A 149 11.42 18.94 -17.31
CA ASP A 149 10.54 18.95 -16.12
C ASP A 149 9.13 18.46 -16.44
N GLU A 150 8.59 18.77 -17.63
CA GLU A 150 7.25 18.32 -18.03
C GLU A 150 7.22 16.81 -18.29
N GLU A 151 8.24 16.27 -18.94
CA GLU A 151 8.40 14.83 -19.10
C GLU A 151 8.55 14.14 -17.73
N TYR A 152 9.29 14.76 -16.81
CA TYR A 152 9.40 14.28 -15.43
C TYR A 152 8.06 14.22 -14.71
N LYS A 153 7.27 15.31 -14.73
CA LYS A 153 5.94 15.31 -14.11
C LYS A 153 4.99 14.30 -14.74
N LEU A 154 5.12 14.03 -16.04
CA LEU A 154 4.30 13.06 -16.75
C LEU A 154 4.70 11.61 -16.46
N ALA A 155 5.99 11.33 -16.29
CA ALA A 155 6.49 9.97 -16.09
C ALA A 155 6.51 9.56 -14.60
N ASN A 156 6.96 10.46 -13.73
CA ASN A 156 7.19 10.18 -12.32
C ASN A 156 5.89 9.85 -11.58
N ASN A 157 5.85 8.67 -10.97
CA ASN A 157 4.72 8.10 -10.25
C ASN A 157 3.44 7.94 -11.10
N SER A 158 3.58 7.86 -12.44
CA SER A 158 2.43 7.75 -13.34
C SER A 158 1.85 6.34 -13.38
N GLN A 159 2.68 5.32 -13.61
CA GLN A 159 2.24 3.93 -13.79
C GLN A 159 2.06 3.15 -12.48
N ALA A 160 2.78 3.58 -11.44
CA ALA A 160 2.63 3.12 -10.06
C ALA A 160 2.74 4.36 -9.17
N GLN A 161 2.11 4.34 -8.00
CA GLN A 161 1.99 5.51 -7.15
C GLN A 161 2.56 5.23 -5.76
N GLN A 162 3.12 6.25 -5.12
CA GLN A 162 3.48 6.22 -3.71
C GLN A 162 2.60 7.21 -2.94
N TYR A 163 2.03 6.73 -1.83
CA TYR A 163 1.21 7.49 -0.91
C TYR A 163 1.79 7.40 0.50
N TRP A 164 1.95 8.53 1.16
CA TRP A 164 2.16 8.57 2.60
C TRP A 164 0.84 8.75 3.33
N ALA A 165 0.72 8.15 4.51
CA ALA A 165 -0.41 8.33 5.40
C ALA A 165 0.05 8.46 6.86
N ILE A 166 -0.62 9.31 7.62
CA ILE A 166 -0.36 9.62 9.03
C ILE A 166 -1.65 9.59 9.83
N ALA A 167 -1.59 9.15 11.08
CA ALA A 167 -2.76 9.04 11.97
C ALA A 167 -3.09 10.34 12.71
N GLU A 168 -2.12 11.25 12.87
CA GLU A 168 -2.32 12.51 13.60
C GLU A 168 -1.56 13.69 12.95
N PRO A 169 -2.28 14.70 12.44
CA PRO A 169 -3.70 14.65 12.06
C PRO A 169 -3.93 13.64 10.92
N PRO A 170 -5.06 12.90 10.89
CA PRO A 170 -5.30 11.90 9.85
C PRO A 170 -5.17 12.47 8.43
N ARG A 171 -4.29 11.88 7.61
CA ARG A 171 -4.06 12.32 6.23
C ARG A 171 -3.48 11.17 5.39
N VAL A 172 -3.84 11.16 4.11
CA VAL A 172 -3.13 10.42 3.06
C VAL A 172 -2.78 11.38 1.94
N GLY A 173 -1.62 11.20 1.30
CA GLY A 173 -1.21 12.02 0.18
C GLY A 173 -0.27 11.30 -0.78
N TYR A 174 -0.47 11.55 -2.06
CA TYR A 174 0.34 11.13 -3.19
C TYR A 174 1.63 11.95 -3.31
N LEU A 175 2.75 11.27 -3.52
CA LEU A 175 4.06 11.87 -3.76
C LEU A 175 4.33 12.09 -5.26
N GLY A 176 3.58 12.96 -5.93
CA GLY A 176 3.86 13.29 -7.32
C GLY A 176 3.26 14.62 -7.77
N ALA A 177 3.51 15.00 -9.03
CA ALA A 177 3.11 16.29 -9.58
C ALA A 177 1.58 16.54 -9.61
N GLY A 178 0.77 15.49 -9.43
CA GLY A 178 -0.70 15.54 -9.38
C GLY A 178 -1.29 15.67 -7.96
N ALA A 179 -0.46 15.83 -6.92
CA ALA A 179 -0.90 15.83 -5.52
C ALA A 179 -2.09 16.77 -5.23
N GLU A 180 -2.20 17.91 -5.92
CA GLU A 180 -3.28 18.88 -5.70
C GLU A 180 -4.69 18.28 -5.85
N TRP A 181 -4.90 17.41 -6.84
CA TRP A 181 -6.19 16.78 -7.08
C TRP A 181 -6.24 15.34 -6.57
N VAL A 182 -5.12 14.62 -6.59
CA VAL A 182 -5.06 13.22 -6.13
C VAL A 182 -5.31 13.14 -4.62
N ASN A 183 -4.85 14.12 -3.84
CA ASN A 183 -4.92 14.09 -2.36
C ASN A 183 -6.29 14.50 -1.81
N ARG A 184 -7.33 14.50 -2.64
CA ARG A 184 -8.67 14.98 -2.29
C ARG A 184 -9.74 13.98 -2.75
N PRO A 185 -10.90 13.93 -2.07
CA PRO A 185 -12.03 13.16 -2.57
C PRO A 185 -12.41 13.60 -4.00
N PRO A 186 -12.76 12.66 -4.89
CA PRO A 186 -13.00 11.24 -4.63
C PRO A 186 -11.74 10.35 -4.78
N TYR A 187 -10.54 10.92 -4.88
CA TYR A 187 -9.34 10.16 -5.24
C TYR A 187 -8.65 9.55 -4.03
N SER A 188 -8.48 10.32 -2.96
CA SER A 188 -8.01 9.80 -1.69
C SER A 188 -8.63 10.55 -0.53
N GLU A 189 -8.73 9.87 0.60
CA GLU A 189 -9.15 10.43 1.88
C GLU A 189 -8.63 9.54 2.99
N ALA A 190 -8.34 10.14 4.15
CA ALA A 190 -7.96 9.43 5.34
C ALA A 190 -8.74 9.95 6.53
N GLY A 191 -8.94 9.06 7.49
CA GLY A 191 -9.37 9.35 8.84
C GLY A 191 -8.61 8.45 9.80
N GLY A 192 -8.98 8.52 11.07
CA GLY A 192 -8.27 7.85 12.13
C GLY A 192 -8.21 8.65 13.42
N MET A 193 -7.55 8.09 14.41
CA MET A 193 -7.45 8.68 15.74
C MET A 193 -6.25 8.10 16.48
N VAL A 194 -5.66 8.89 17.36
CA VAL A 194 -4.67 8.45 18.34
C VAL A 194 -5.27 8.57 19.73
N ALA A 195 -5.23 7.48 20.50
CA ALA A 195 -5.77 7.41 21.85
C ALA A 195 -4.83 6.62 22.76
N GLY A 196 -4.02 7.34 23.55
CA GLY A 196 -3.03 6.74 24.43
C GLY A 196 -1.96 6.01 23.62
N ASN A 197 -1.83 4.71 23.80
CA ASN A 197 -0.83 3.85 23.19
C ASN A 197 -1.37 3.09 21.96
N THR A 198 -2.47 3.58 21.38
CA THR A 198 -3.14 2.98 20.23
C THR A 198 -3.45 4.07 19.21
N SER A 199 -3.13 3.80 17.94
CA SER A 199 -3.53 4.64 16.82
C SER A 199 -4.30 3.81 15.79
N VAL A 200 -5.33 4.42 15.22
CA VAL A 200 -6.10 3.90 14.10
C VAL A 200 -5.87 4.82 12.91
N LEU A 201 -5.52 4.24 11.76
CA LEU A 201 -5.34 4.94 10.49
C LEU A 201 -6.13 4.22 9.41
N GLU A 202 -7.03 4.94 8.77
CA GLU A 202 -7.92 4.41 7.75
C GLU A 202 -7.89 5.32 6.53
N PHE A 203 -7.74 4.77 5.34
CA PHE A 203 -7.75 5.58 4.12
C PHE A 203 -8.14 4.78 2.89
N TYR A 204 -8.48 5.50 1.82
CA TYR A 204 -8.53 4.94 0.48
C TYR A 204 -7.70 5.74 -0.50
N VAL A 205 -7.26 5.06 -1.55
CA VAL A 205 -6.63 5.67 -2.72
C VAL A 205 -7.24 5.08 -4.00
N THR A 206 -7.46 5.93 -4.99
CA THR A 206 -7.78 5.51 -6.35
C THR A 206 -6.49 5.13 -7.05
N VAL A 207 -6.47 3.93 -7.64
CA VAL A 207 -5.27 3.41 -8.30
C VAL A 207 -5.36 3.70 -9.79
N PHE A 208 -4.22 4.07 -10.38
CA PHE A 208 -4.12 4.43 -11.78
C PHE A 208 -3.06 3.57 -12.47
N ASP A 209 -3.39 3.05 -13.65
CA ASP A 209 -2.41 2.42 -14.55
C ASP A 209 -1.63 3.50 -15.33
N SER A 210 -2.20 4.71 -15.43
CA SER A 210 -1.50 5.90 -15.94
C SER A 210 -2.11 7.16 -15.34
N LEU A 211 -1.40 7.78 -14.39
CA LEU A 211 -1.78 9.05 -13.79
C LEU A 211 -1.20 10.21 -14.61
N VAL A 212 -2.06 11.14 -15.01
CA VAL A 212 -1.68 12.37 -15.70
C VAL A 212 -1.80 13.54 -14.73
N TRP A 213 -0.66 14.12 -14.36
CA TRP A 213 -0.54 15.04 -13.22
C TRP A 213 -1.47 16.26 -13.27
N ASP A 214 -1.79 16.78 -14.46
CA ASP A 214 -2.62 17.98 -14.65
C ASP A 214 -4.06 17.67 -15.08
N SER A 215 -4.44 16.40 -15.15
CA SER A 215 -5.67 16.02 -15.86
C SER A 215 -6.26 14.70 -15.35
N PRO A 216 -7.17 14.73 -14.37
CA PRO A 216 -7.87 13.53 -13.90
C PRO A 216 -8.60 12.78 -15.02
N ASP A 217 -9.21 13.50 -15.97
CA ASP A 217 -9.97 12.93 -17.09
C ASP A 217 -9.11 12.20 -18.13
N ARG A 218 -7.80 12.51 -18.18
CA ARG A 218 -6.84 11.81 -19.06
C ARG A 218 -6.15 10.66 -18.35
N SER A 219 -6.29 10.58 -17.03
CA SER A 219 -5.72 9.50 -16.24
C SER A 219 -6.51 8.21 -16.46
N VAL A 220 -5.81 7.08 -16.50
CA VAL A 220 -6.39 5.74 -16.65
C VAL A 220 -6.43 5.09 -15.28
N ARG A 221 -7.62 4.93 -14.72
CA ARG A 221 -7.82 4.19 -13.47
C ARG A 221 -7.63 2.69 -13.72
N SER A 222 -7.06 1.99 -12.75
CA SER A 222 -6.99 0.54 -12.77
C SER A 222 -8.38 -0.08 -12.79
N VAL A 223 -8.57 -1.15 -13.54
CA VAL A 223 -9.84 -1.87 -13.61
C VAL A 223 -9.74 -3.15 -12.81
N PHE A 224 -10.28 -3.14 -11.59
CA PHE A 224 -10.18 -4.28 -10.69
C PHE A 224 -11.24 -5.35 -10.95
N SER A 225 -10.81 -6.60 -10.82
CA SER A 225 -11.69 -7.77 -10.80
C SER A 225 -11.09 -8.88 -9.95
N ALA A 226 -11.96 -9.72 -9.41
CA ALA A 226 -11.54 -10.87 -8.61
C ALA A 226 -10.62 -11.80 -9.43
N GLY A 227 -9.53 -12.24 -8.80
CA GLY A 227 -8.48 -13.07 -9.39
C GLY A 227 -7.33 -12.28 -10.03
N MET A 228 -7.45 -10.95 -10.14
CA MET A 228 -6.32 -10.11 -10.56
C MET A 228 -5.25 -10.04 -9.48
N VAL A 229 -4.04 -9.68 -9.91
CA VAL A 229 -2.90 -9.39 -9.04
C VAL A 229 -2.55 -7.93 -9.23
N ILE A 230 -2.31 -7.24 -8.12
CA ILE A 230 -1.73 -5.90 -8.06
C ILE A 230 -0.35 -5.99 -7.40
N GLY A 231 0.53 -5.04 -7.68
CA GLY A 231 1.73 -4.82 -6.89
C GLY A 231 1.45 -3.88 -5.74
N PHE A 232 1.97 -4.19 -4.56
CA PHE A 232 2.05 -3.18 -3.51
C PHE A 232 3.27 -3.36 -2.60
N GLU A 233 3.67 -2.28 -1.95
CA GLU A 233 4.58 -2.28 -0.81
C GLU A 233 3.93 -1.51 0.34
N LEU A 234 4.14 -1.99 1.56
CA LEU A 234 3.81 -1.29 2.78
C LEU A 234 5.10 -1.08 3.58
N GLU A 235 5.43 0.19 3.76
CA GLU A 235 6.50 0.62 4.66
C GLU A 235 5.88 1.23 5.92
N VAL A 236 6.23 0.69 7.09
CA VAL A 236 5.82 1.21 8.41
C VAL A 236 7.00 1.94 9.03
N LEU A 237 6.77 3.18 9.45
CA LEU A 237 7.71 3.99 10.21
C LEU A 237 7.22 4.14 11.65
N ASP A 238 8.12 3.85 12.57
CA ASP A 238 7.90 3.88 14.00
C ASP A 238 9.03 4.66 14.71
N TYR A 239 8.65 5.68 15.47
CA TYR A 239 9.54 6.59 16.18
C TYR A 239 9.32 6.53 17.69
N ASP A 240 10.39 6.26 18.44
CA ASP A 240 10.37 6.36 19.90
C ASP A 240 10.62 7.80 20.40
N GLU A 241 11.32 8.62 19.61
CA GLU A 241 11.66 10.00 19.94
C GLU A 241 11.66 10.91 18.70
N PRO A 242 11.28 12.20 18.83
CA PRO A 242 11.38 13.14 17.73
C PRO A 242 12.83 13.27 17.22
N VAL A 243 13.00 13.32 15.90
CA VAL A 243 14.29 13.56 15.21
C VAL A 243 15.28 12.38 15.28
N GLU A 244 14.93 11.26 15.92
CA GLU A 244 15.72 10.03 15.85
C GLU A 244 15.53 9.27 14.53
N SER A 245 16.29 8.19 14.33
CA SER A 245 16.05 7.30 13.18
C SER A 245 14.90 6.36 13.53
N PRO A 246 13.85 6.26 12.70
CA PRO A 246 12.76 5.35 12.98
C PRO A 246 13.16 3.89 12.79
N LEU A 247 12.39 3.01 13.41
CA LEU A 247 12.24 1.65 12.93
C LEU A 247 11.49 1.69 11.58
N VAL A 248 12.14 1.20 10.52
CA VAL A 248 11.58 1.16 9.15
C VAL A 248 11.36 -0.28 8.74
N LEU A 249 10.11 -0.61 8.42
CA LEU A 249 9.67 -1.98 8.17
C LEU A 249 8.96 -2.12 6.84
N GLN A 250 9.58 -2.88 5.94
CA GLN A 250 9.09 -3.15 4.60
C GLN A 250 8.57 -4.58 4.50
N ILE A 251 7.43 -4.77 3.84
CA ILE A 251 6.83 -6.09 3.68
C ILE A 251 7.54 -6.92 2.61
N ALA A 252 7.95 -6.31 1.48
CA ALA A 252 8.73 -7.01 0.45
C ALA A 252 10.16 -7.32 0.90
N LYS A 253 10.71 -6.55 1.85
CA LYS A 253 12.09 -6.68 2.34
C LYS A 253 13.09 -6.58 1.18
N GLN A 254 12.82 -5.67 0.24
CA GLN A 254 13.61 -5.42 -0.96
C GLN A 254 14.25 -4.04 -0.89
N ALA A 255 15.38 -3.87 -1.58
CA ALA A 255 16.00 -2.56 -1.69
C ALA A 255 15.22 -1.65 -2.66
N ASN A 256 15.06 -0.39 -2.28
CA ASN A 256 14.51 0.69 -3.10
C ASN A 256 13.09 0.44 -3.67
N PRO A 257 12.11 -0.03 -2.88
CA PRO A 257 10.75 -0.17 -3.37
C PRO A 257 10.14 1.19 -3.70
N TRP A 258 10.59 2.29 -3.07
CA TRP A 258 10.22 3.66 -3.42
C TRP A 258 10.56 4.08 -4.87
N ARG A 259 11.32 3.26 -5.61
CA ARG A 259 11.76 3.54 -6.98
C ARG A 259 11.30 2.49 -7.98
N PHE A 260 11.30 1.22 -7.59
CA PHE A 260 11.10 0.08 -8.49
C PHE A 260 9.88 -0.74 -8.08
N ALA A 261 8.80 -0.64 -8.86
CA ALA A 261 7.57 -1.40 -8.66
C ALA A 261 7.80 -2.90 -8.85
N GLU A 262 8.80 -3.31 -9.64
CA GLU A 262 9.26 -4.71 -9.75
C GLU A 262 9.63 -5.36 -8.39
N ARG A 263 9.81 -4.56 -7.33
CA ARG A 263 10.17 -4.98 -5.97
C ARG A 263 8.97 -5.17 -5.04
N PHE A 264 7.77 -4.84 -5.48
CA PHE A 264 6.55 -4.98 -4.70
C PHE A 264 6.20 -6.44 -4.44
N VAL A 265 5.35 -6.69 -3.44
CA VAL A 265 4.73 -7.99 -3.22
C VAL A 265 3.45 -8.14 -4.06
N ASP A 266 2.98 -9.37 -4.22
CA ASP A 266 1.74 -9.65 -4.95
C ASP A 266 0.52 -9.47 -4.03
N GLY A 267 -0.42 -8.64 -4.43
CA GLY A 267 -1.76 -8.54 -3.84
C GLY A 267 -2.79 -9.25 -4.70
N VAL A 268 -3.32 -10.37 -4.23
CA VAL A 268 -4.36 -11.13 -4.95
C VAL A 268 -5.73 -10.58 -4.59
N LEU A 269 -6.44 -10.04 -5.57
CA LEU A 269 -7.78 -9.49 -5.40
C LEU A 269 -8.79 -10.64 -5.26
N LEU A 270 -9.29 -10.89 -4.06
CA LEU A 270 -10.28 -11.93 -3.79
C LEU A 270 -11.69 -11.34 -3.75
N PRO A 271 -12.73 -12.09 -4.20
CA PRO A 271 -14.11 -11.62 -4.11
C PRO A 271 -14.59 -11.59 -2.65
N SER A 272 -15.65 -10.83 -2.40
CA SER A 272 -16.27 -10.73 -1.06
C SER A 272 -16.77 -12.10 -0.58
N GLY A 273 -16.72 -12.33 0.72
CA GLY A 273 -17.14 -13.60 1.34
C GLY A 273 -16.17 -14.78 1.09
N THR A 274 -15.02 -14.56 0.43
CA THR A 274 -13.98 -15.58 0.32
C THR A 274 -13.46 -15.92 1.72
N PRO A 275 -13.51 -17.20 2.16
CA PRO A 275 -12.96 -17.58 3.45
C PRO A 275 -11.47 -17.23 3.52
N GLN A 276 -11.05 -16.58 4.59
CA GLN A 276 -9.66 -16.22 4.78
C GLN A 276 -8.82 -17.49 4.97
N THR A 277 -8.13 -17.92 3.92
CA THR A 277 -7.14 -19.00 4.01
C THR A 277 -5.77 -18.38 4.22
N VAL A 278 -5.14 -18.75 5.34
CA VAL A 278 -3.76 -18.42 5.71
C VAL A 278 -2.83 -18.70 4.52
N VAL A 279 -2.18 -17.65 4.03
CA VAL A 279 -0.99 -17.66 3.16
C VAL A 279 -1.07 -18.63 1.97
N VAL A 280 -1.32 -18.09 0.77
CA VAL A 280 -0.95 -18.82 -0.43
C VAL A 280 0.56 -18.66 -0.59
N ASP A 281 1.34 -19.62 -0.08
CA ASP A 281 2.72 -19.83 -0.55
C ASP A 281 2.61 -20.24 -2.03
N SER A 282 2.43 -19.28 -2.93
CA SER A 282 2.23 -19.57 -4.34
C SER A 282 3.59 -19.69 -5.01
N THR A 283 4.03 -20.93 -5.19
CA THR A 283 4.46 -21.29 -6.54
C THR A 283 3.19 -21.36 -7.38
N TRP A 284 3.08 -20.50 -8.40
CA TRP A 284 1.92 -20.28 -9.27
C TRP A 284 1.27 -21.52 -9.94
N GLY A 285 1.80 -22.73 -9.73
CA GLY A 285 1.30 -23.98 -10.32
C GLY A 285 -0.01 -24.53 -9.75
N GLY A 286 -0.41 -24.15 -8.53
CA GLY A 286 -1.57 -24.75 -7.84
C GLY A 286 -2.93 -24.14 -8.20
N LEU A 287 -3.01 -22.82 -8.41
CA LEU A 287 -4.30 -22.10 -8.52
C LEU A 287 -5.03 -22.36 -9.86
N LYS A 288 -4.30 -22.68 -10.94
CA LYS A 288 -4.92 -23.03 -12.24
C LYS A 288 -5.60 -24.41 -12.25
N ALA A 289 -5.36 -25.27 -11.27
CA ALA A 289 -6.00 -26.59 -11.20
C ALA A 289 -7.41 -26.55 -10.60
N GLY A 290 -7.75 -25.51 -9.83
CA GLY A 290 -9.03 -25.38 -9.14
C GLY A 290 -10.16 -24.76 -9.97
N PHE A 291 -9.82 -23.97 -10.99
CA PHE A 291 -10.80 -23.39 -11.91
C PHE A 291 -10.84 -24.18 -13.21
N ARG A 292 -11.73 -25.19 -13.25
CA ARG A 292 -12.22 -25.72 -14.52
C ARG A 292 -13.57 -25.06 -14.83
N PRO A 293 -13.88 -24.81 -16.11
CA PRO A 293 -15.17 -24.23 -16.52
C PRO A 293 -16.36 -25.07 -16.10
#